data_AF-A0A6A0ALA4-F1
#
_entry.id   AF-A0A6A0ALA4-F1
#
_cell.length_a   1.000
_cell.length_b   1.000
_cell.length_c   1.000
_cell.angle_alpha   90.00
_cell.angle_beta   90.00
_cell.angle_gamma   90.00
#
_symmetry.space_group_name_H-M   'P 1'
#
loop_
_entity.id
_entity.type
_entity.pdbx_description
1 polymer ?
#
loop_
_entity_poly.entity_id
_entity_poly.type
_entity_poly.pdbx_seq_one_letter_code
_entity_poly.pdbx_strand_id
1 'polypeptide(L)' 'MLGDLIIAEPQAIIGFAGRRVIEQTLQEQLPDDFQTAEYLLEHGLLDLVIPRSFLKGALFEMMDFY' A
#
# COMPACT_ATOMS: atom_id res chain seq x y z
N MET A 1 -7.95 -5.74 -2.99
CA MET A 1 -8.02 -4.33 -3.42
C MET A 1 -9.39 -4.12 -4.07
N LEU A 2 -10.45 -3.92 -3.28
CA LEU A 2 -11.83 -3.72 -3.76
C LEU A 2 -12.57 -2.65 -2.94
N GLY A 3 -11.84 -1.86 -2.14
CA GLY A 3 -12.43 -0.75 -1.40
C GLY A 3 -12.64 0.44 -2.33
N ASP A 4 -13.67 1.24 -2.06
CA ASP A 4 -13.87 2.52 -2.74
C ASP A 4 -12.69 3.48 -2.52
N LEU A 5 -12.06 3.38 -1.35
CA LEU A 5 -10.79 3.98 -0.99
C LEU A 5 -9.86 2.91 -0.42
N ILE A 6 -8.63 2.87 -0.90
CA ILE A 6 -7.57 1.98 -0.43
C ILE A 6 -6.45 2.82 0.16
N ILE A 7 -6.34 2.76 1.49
CA ILE A 7 -5.32 3.49 2.24
C ILE A 7 -4.39 2.50 2.95
N ALA A 8 -3.13 2.90 3.11
CA ALA A 8 -2.13 2.10 3.84
C ALA A 8 -1.34 2.96 4.84
N GLU A 9 -0.64 2.29 5.74
CA GLU A 9 0.34 2.94 6.62
C GLU A 9 1.73 2.97 5.97
N PRO A 10 2.61 3.92 6.35
CA PRO A 10 3.97 3.99 5.82
C PRO A 10 4.72 2.67 5.97
N GLN A 11 5.50 2.29 4.96
CA GLN A 11 6.31 1.07 4.93
C GLN A 11 5.53 -0.25 5.02
N ALA A 12 4.19 -0.23 4.94
CA ALA A 12 3.41 -1.46 4.93
C ALA A 12 3.74 -2.29 3.68
N ILE A 13 3.93 -3.59 3.84
CA ILE A 13 4.18 -4.52 2.73
C ILE A 13 2.85 -5.13 2.29
N ILE A 14 2.46 -4.87 1.05
CA ILE A 14 1.19 -5.30 0.47
C ILE A 14 1.47 -6.01 -0.85
N GLY A 15 0.99 -7.24 -0.98
CA GLY A 15 1.19 -8.04 -2.17
C GLY A 15 0.39 -9.33 -2.12
N PHE A 16 0.11 -9.90 -3.30
CA PHE A 16 -0.58 -11.19 -3.40
C PHE A 16 0.35 -12.36 -3.05
N ALA A 17 1.58 -12.33 -3.57
CA ALA A 17 2.62 -13.31 -3.30
C ALA A 17 3.79 -12.64 -2.58
N GLY A 18 4.47 -13.37 -1.69
CA GLY A 18 5.64 -12.85 -1.00
C GLY A 18 6.84 -12.67 -1.93
N ARG A 19 7.67 -11.66 -1.66
CA ARG A 19 8.89 -11.32 -2.42
C ARG A 19 9.72 -12.54 -2.85
N ARG A 20 10.03 -13.44 -1.90
CA ARG A 20 10.82 -14.66 -2.17
C ARG A 20 10.21 -15.54 -3.27
N VAL A 21 8.89 -15.72 -3.27
CA VAL A 21 8.20 -16.55 -4.27
C VAL A 21 8.29 -15.90 -5.65
N ILE A 22 8.15 -14.58 -5.71
CA ILE A 22 8.24 -13.80 -6.95
C ILE A 22 9.67 -13.86 -7.52
N GLU A 23 10.68 -13.57 -6.70
CA GLU A 23 12.10 -13.61 -7.11
C GLU A 23 12.50 -15.01 -7.60
N GLN A 24 12.06 -16.07 -6.92
CA GLN A 24 12.32 -17.45 -7.34
C GLN A 24 11.65 -17.80 -8.68
N THR A 25 10.47 -17.23 -8.95
CA THR A 25 9.70 -17.51 -10.17
C THR A 25 10.24 -16.73 -11.36
N LEU A 26 10.61 -15.46 -11.16
CA LEU A 26 11.10 -14.56 -12.22
C LEU A 26 12.62 -14.65 -12.42
N GLN A 27 13.37 -15.20 -11.46
CA GLN A 27 14.83 -15.24 -11.45
C GLN A 27 15.49 -13.84 -11.50
N GLU A 28 14.80 -12.84 -10.95
CA GLU A 28 15.26 -11.45 -10.89
C GLU A 28 15.21 -10.94 -9.45
N GLN A 29 16.07 -9.96 -9.12
CA GLN A 29 16.01 -9.26 -7.84
C GLN A 29 14.99 -8.13 -7.92
N LEU A 30 14.11 -8.06 -6.93
CA LEU A 30 13.14 -6.98 -6.85
C LEU A 30 13.77 -5.75 -6.18
N PRO A 31 13.29 -4.52 -6.49
CA PRO A 31 13.66 -3.32 -5.75
C PRO A 31 13.44 -3.45 -4.24
N ASP A 32 14.20 -2.70 -3.44
CA ASP A 32 14.12 -2.78 -1.98
C ASP A 32 12.76 -2.33 -1.44
N ASP A 33 12.16 -1.35 -2.08
CA ASP A 33 10.85 -0.78 -1.81
C ASP A 33 9.70 -1.54 -2.49
N PHE A 34 9.98 -2.62 -3.23
CA PHE A 34 8.93 -3.40 -3.88
C PHE A 34 7.88 -3.88 -2.87
N GLN A 35 6.60 -3.76 -3.22
CA GLN A 35 5.44 -4.05 -2.37
C GLN A 35 5.24 -3.11 -1.17
N THR A 36 6.08 -2.08 -0.97
CA THR A 36 5.81 -1.07 0.07
C THR A 36 4.60 -0.22 -0.29
N ALA A 37 3.99 0.39 0.72
CA ALA A 37 2.88 1.32 0.55
C ALA A 37 3.27 2.50 -0.38
N GLU A 38 4.49 3.00 -0.25
CA GLU A 38 5.04 4.06 -1.08
C GLU A 38 5.14 3.62 -2.55
N TYR A 39 5.71 2.44 -2.80
CA TYR A 39 5.77 1.85 -4.13
C TYR A 39 4.39 1.68 -4.76
N LEU A 40 3.41 1.17 -4.00
CA LEU A 40 2.07 0.94 -4.51
C LEU A 40 1.30 2.24 -4.76
N LEU A 41 1.52 3.27 -3.95
CA LEU A 41 0.98 4.61 -4.17
C LEU A 41 1.51 5.20 -5.48
N GLU A 42 2.82 5.10 -5.74
CA GLU A 42 3.43 5.57 -7.00
C GLU A 42 2.89 4.83 -8.24
N HIS A 43 2.47 3.57 -8.08
CA HIS A 43 1.88 2.76 -9.15
C HIS A 43 0.35 2.86 -9.24
N GLY A 44 -0.29 3.74 -8.46
CA GLY A 44 -1.74 3.98 -8.51
C GLY A 44 -2.59 2.85 -7.95
N LEU A 45 -2.02 1.99 -7.11
CA LEU A 45 -2.71 0.87 -6.45
C LEU A 45 -3.24 1.23 -5.05
N LEU A 46 -2.78 2.36 -4.50
CA LEU A 46 -3.28 2.97 -3.26
C LEU A 46 -3.70 4.40 -3.55
N ASP A 47 -4.69 4.89 -2.79
CA ASP A 47 -5.13 6.27 -2.86
C ASP A 47 -4.30 7.16 -1.92
N LEU A 48 -4.00 6.67 -0.71
CA LEU A 48 -3.30 7.44 0.32
C LEU A 48 -2.40 6.57 1.21
N VAL A 49 -1.29 7.15 1.67
CA VAL A 49 -0.43 6.59 2.71
C VAL A 49 -0.47 7.51 3.93
N ILE A 50 -0.99 7.01 5.06
CA ILE A 50 -1.34 7.83 6.22
C ILE A 50 -0.66 7.26 7.48
N PRO A 51 0.18 8.04 8.20
CA PRO A 51 0.73 7.60 9.47
C PRO A 51 -0.38 7.32 10.49
N ARG A 52 -0.20 6.27 11.31
CA ARG A 52 -1.16 5.80 12.32
C ARG A 52 -1.75 6.91 13.19
N SER A 53 -0.94 7.91 13.56
CA SER A 53 -1.35 9.04 14.40
C SER A 53 -2.43 9.93 13.76
N PHE A 54 -2.49 9.98 12.43
CA PHE A 54 -3.46 10.79 11.67
C PHE A 54 -4.66 9.98 11.16
N LEU A 55 -4.57 8.64 11.19
CA LEU A 55 -5.57 7.75 10.60
C LEU A 55 -7.00 8.04 11.07
N LYS A 56 -7.19 8.29 12.37
CA LYS A 56 -8.53 8.60 12.91
C LYS A 56 -9.13 9.87 12.31
N GLY A 57 -8.33 10.92 12.16
CA GLY A 57 -8.79 12.19 11.59
C GLY A 57 -9.11 12.04 10.11
N ALA A 58 -8.22 11.39 9.36
CA ALA A 58 -8.41 11.15 7.93
C ALA A 58 -9.66 10.30 7.64
N LEU A 59 -9.90 9.23 8.42
CA LEU A 59 -11.12 8.43 8.28
C LEU A 59 -12.39 9.23 8.57
N PHE A 60 -12.35 10.10 9.58
CA PHE A 60 -13.48 10.99 9.88
C PHE A 60 -13.78 11.93 8.70
N GLU A 61 -12.76 12.61 8.16
CA GLU A 61 -12.93 13.52 7.02
C GLU A 61 -13.45 12.81 5.77
N MET A 62 -12.95 11.59 5.49
CA MET A 62 -13.43 10.78 4.37
C MET A 62 -14.90 10.44 4.52
N MET A 63 -15.31 9.95 5.69
CA MET A 63 -16.69 9.52 5.91
C MET A 63 -17.68 10.69 6.03
N ASP A 64 -17.25 11.85 6.52
CA ASP A 64 -18.08 13.05 6.61
C ASP A 64 -18.36 13.67 5.23
N PHE A 65 -17.45 13.46 4.28
CA PHE A 65 -17.63 13.92 2.89
C PHE A 65 -18.70 13.12 2.12
N TYR A 66 -18.96 11.86 2.52
CA TYR A 66 -19.98 10.98 1.90
C TYR A 66 -21.36 11.14 2.55
#